data_AF-A0A7Z8ZBP5-F1
#
_entry.id   AF-A0A7Z8ZBP5-F1
#
_cell.length_a   1.000
_cell.length_b   1.000
_cell.length_c   1.000
_cell.angle_alpha   90.00
_cell.angle_beta   90.00
_cell.angle_gamma   90.00
#
_symmetry.space_group_name_H-M   'P 1'
#
loop_
_entity.id
_entity.type
_entity.pdbx_description
1 polymer ?
#
loop_
_entity_poly.entity_id
_entity_poly.type
_entity_poly.pdbx_seq_one_letter_code
_entity_poly.pdbx_strand_id
1 'polypeptide(L)'
;MINARVETASTSRMFKPLWQHGRAICFADRWFEWKCEGEKKQPFFIHPKDGKPIFMAAICSMPFERGDESEGFLIVTAAAD
;
A
#
# COMPACT_ATOMS: atom_id res chain seq x y z
N MET A 1 1.48 10.53 -3.53
CA MET A 1 2.29 9.31 -3.25
C MET A 1 1.33 8.13 -3.13
N ILE A 2 1.77 6.92 -3.50
CA ILE A 2 0.89 5.73 -3.45
C ILE A 2 1.27 4.73 -2.35
N ASN A 3 2.52 4.75 -1.87
CA ASN A 3 3.03 3.80 -0.86
C ASN A 3 3.67 4.52 0.34
N ALA A 4 3.63 3.87 1.50
CA ALA A 4 4.33 4.28 2.72
C ALA A 4 5.12 3.12 3.32
N ARG A 5 6.42 3.32 3.61
CA ARG A 5 7.30 2.28 4.16
C ARG A 5 6.99 2.00 5.64
N VAL A 6 6.69 0.75 5.98
CA VAL A 6 6.34 0.33 7.36
C VAL A 6 7.42 0.70 8.38
N GLU A 7 8.68 0.70 7.96
CA GLU A 7 9.85 0.97 8.80
C GLU A 7 9.87 2.39 9.36
N THR A 8 9.22 3.35 8.69
CA THR A 8 9.28 4.78 9.04
C THR A 8 7.93 5.48 9.08
N ALA A 9 6.85 4.87 8.57
CA ALA A 9 5.54 5.51 8.47
C ALA A 9 4.97 5.98 9.82
N SER A 10 5.24 5.25 10.91
CA SER A 10 4.72 5.55 12.24
C SER A 10 5.37 6.76 12.92
N THR A 11 6.60 7.12 12.52
CA THR A 11 7.38 8.21 13.12
C THR A 11 7.60 9.39 12.16
N SER A 12 7.44 9.18 10.86
CA SER A 12 7.55 10.20 9.83
C SER A 12 6.62 11.39 10.09
N ARG A 13 7.13 12.62 9.94
CA ARG A 13 6.31 13.84 10.05
C ARG A 13 5.09 13.82 9.11
N MET A 14 5.25 13.24 7.92
CA MET A 14 4.20 13.21 6.91
C MET A 14 3.15 12.13 7.18
N PHE A 15 3.58 10.93 7.56
CA PHE A 15 2.68 9.77 7.67
C PHE A 15 2.18 9.50 9.08
N LYS A 16 2.84 10.00 10.12
CA LYS A 16 2.45 9.78 11.51
C LYS A 16 0.98 10.15 11.80
N PRO A 17 0.43 11.28 11.32
CA PRO A 17 -1.00 11.58 11.54
C PRO A 17 -1.92 10.53 10.90
N LEU A 18 -1.61 10.12 9.66
CA LEU A 18 -2.38 9.09 8.94
C LEU A 18 -2.26 7.72 9.62
N TRP A 19 -1.07 7.39 10.12
CA TRP A 19 -0.80 6.16 10.87
C TRP A 19 -1.60 6.08 12.17
N GLN A 20 -1.73 7.21 12.87
CA GLN A 20 -2.42 7.27 14.17
C GLN A 20 -3.94 7.20 14.01
N HIS A 21 -4.50 7.91 13.02
CA HIS A 21 -5.95 8.17 12.94
C HIS A 21 -6.64 7.63 11.68
N GLY A 22 -5.89 7.32 10.62
CA GLY A 22 -6.42 6.93 9.31
C GLY A 22 -6.03 5.52 8.89
N ARG A 23 -5.90 4.56 9.82
CA ARG A 23 -5.63 3.17 9.45
C ARG A 23 -6.84 2.56 8.74
N ALA A 24 -6.58 1.91 7.62
CA ALA A 24 -7.58 1.27 6.78
C ALA A 24 -7.06 -0.06 6.22
N ILE A 25 -7.94 -0.81 5.57
CA ILE A 25 -7.62 -2.03 4.84
C ILE A 25 -8.08 -1.87 3.40
N CYS A 26 -7.17 -2.12 2.46
CA CYS A 26 -7.48 -2.29 1.05
C CYS A 26 -7.46 -3.79 0.75
N PHE A 27 -8.64 -4.38 0.51
CA PHE A 27 -8.72 -5.77 0.06
C PHE A 27 -8.45 -5.82 -1.44
N ALA A 28 -7.72 -6.85 -1.86
CA ALA A 28 -7.49 -7.15 -3.27
C ALA A 28 -7.39 -8.66 -3.43
N ASP A 29 -7.63 -9.16 -4.63
CA ASP A 29 -7.32 -10.56 -4.89
C ASP A 29 -5.80 -10.78 -4.79
N ARG A 30 -5.02 -9.87 -5.41
CA ARG A 30 -3.62 -10.06 -5.85
C ARG A 30 -2.96 -8.70 -6.15
N TRP A 31 -1.65 -8.67 -6.39
CA TRP A 31 -0.93 -7.48 -6.87
C TRP A 31 0.04 -7.80 -8.00
N PHE A 32 0.55 -6.75 -8.66
CA PHE A 32 1.53 -6.87 -9.73
C PHE A 32 2.87 -6.27 -9.33
N GLU A 33 3.95 -6.92 -9.76
CA GLU A 33 5.32 -6.38 -9.69
C GLU A 33 6.04 -6.61 -11.01
N TRP A 34 6.96 -5.71 -11.36
CA TRP A 34 7.74 -5.82 -12.59
C TRP A 34 9.18 -6.17 -12.26
N LYS A 35 9.64 -7.33 -12.73
CA LYS A 35 11.04 -7.73 -12.67
C LYS A 35 11.78 -7.15 -13.88
N CYS A 36 12.87 -6.44 -13.65
CA CYS A 36 13.75 -5.98 -14.72
C CYS A 36 14.62 -7.14 -15.21
N GLU A 37 14.59 -7.42 -16.51
CA GLU A 37 15.40 -8.43 -17.20
C GLU A 37 16.11 -7.74 -18.36
N GLY A 38 17.30 -7.19 -18.07
CA GLY A 38 17.98 -6.27 -18.99
C GLY A 38 17.16 -5.00 -19.20
N GLU A 39 16.83 -4.69 -20.47
CA GLU A 39 16.00 -3.54 -20.85
C GLU A 39 14.49 -3.81 -20.77
N LYS A 40 14.08 -5.07 -20.56
CA LYS A 40 12.67 -5.46 -20.51
C LYS A 40 12.16 -5.50 -19.08
N LYS A 41 10.87 -5.17 -18.91
CA LYS A 41 10.16 -5.31 -17.63
C LYS A 41 9.11 -6.41 -17.75
N GLN A 42 9.32 -7.53 -17.07
CA GLN A 42 8.37 -8.65 -17.04
C GLN A 42 7.40 -8.45 -15.88
N PRO A 43 6.08 -8.28 -16.12
CA PRO A 43 5.08 -8.26 -15.06
C PRO A 43 4.89 -9.66 -14.45
N PHE A 44 4.75 -9.71 -13.13
CA PHE A 44 4.37 -10.88 -12.35
C PHE A 44 3.10 -10.58 -11.58
N PHE A 45 2.22 -11.58 -11.50
CA PHE A 45 1.00 -11.51 -10.72
C PHE A 45 1.16 -12.32 -9.43
N ILE A 46 1.23 -11.64 -8.30
CA ILE A 46 1.59 -12.24 -7.02
C ILE A 46 0.34 -12.42 -6.17
N HIS A 47 0.22 -13.59 -5.54
CA HIS A 47 -0.96 -13.98 -4.78
C HIS A 47 -0.63 -15.02 -3.69
N PRO A 48 -1.48 -15.14 -2.65
CA PRO A 48 -1.37 -16.21 -1.66
C PRO A 48 -1.49 -17.59 -2.29
N LYS A 49 -0.69 -18.55 -1.80
CA LYS A 49 -0.71 -19.95 -2.29
C LYS A 49 -2.05 -20.64 -2.05
N ASP A 50 -2.78 -20.25 -1.02
CA ASP A 50 -4.09 -20.82 -0.68
C ASP A 50 -5.26 -20.21 -1.48
N GLY A 51 -4.97 -19.27 -2.39
CA GLY A 51 -5.95 -18.67 -3.30
C GLY A 51 -6.92 -17.67 -2.67
N LYS A 52 -6.76 -17.34 -1.38
CA LYS A 52 -7.59 -16.33 -0.70
C LYS A 52 -7.21 -14.91 -1.10
N PRO A 53 -8.12 -13.92 -0.95
CA PRO A 53 -7.79 -12.52 -1.12
C PRO A 53 -6.79 -12.05 -0.07
N ILE A 54 -6.09 -10.96 -0.38
CA ILE A 54 -5.19 -10.26 0.52
C ILE A 54 -5.86 -9.03 1.13
N PHE A 55 -5.44 -8.71 2.35
CA PHE A 55 -5.83 -7.50 3.06
C PHE A 55 -4.59 -6.65 3.27
N MET A 56 -4.41 -5.63 2.42
CA MET A 56 -3.25 -4.74 2.51
C MET A 56 -3.52 -3.66 3.55
N ALA A 57 -2.54 -3.45 4.43
CA ALA A 57 -2.57 -2.33 5.36
C ALA A 57 -2.50 -1.01 4.57
N ALA A 58 -3.39 -0.07 4.91
CA ALA A 58 -3.43 1.25 4.30
C ALA A 58 -3.49 2.34 5.37
N ILE A 59 -3.03 3.54 4.99
CA ILE A 59 -3.19 4.78 5.77
C ILE A 59 -3.84 5.85 4.90
N CYS A 60 -4.81 6.60 5.41
CA CYS A 60 -5.58 7.57 4.63
C CYS A 60 -5.79 8.91 5.36
N SER A 61 -6.10 9.95 4.58
CA SER A 61 -6.58 11.23 5.12
C SER A 61 -8.03 11.07 5.58
N MET A 62 -8.33 11.54 6.79
CA MET A 62 -9.67 11.43 7.39
C MET A 62 -10.37 12.79 7.41
N PRO A 63 -11.72 12.83 7.24
CA PRO A 63 -12.59 11.69 6.94
C PRO A 63 -12.50 11.26 5.48
N PHE A 64 -12.41 9.96 5.23
CA PHE A 64 -12.25 9.40 3.88
C PHE A 64 -13.48 9.67 2.98
N GLU A 65 -14.67 9.71 3.57
CA GLU A 65 -15.94 9.98 2.87
C GLU A 65 -16.01 11.38 2.23
N ARG A 66 -15.09 12.30 2.56
CA ARG A 66 -14.98 13.60 1.89
C ARG A 66 -14.71 13.45 0.39
N GLY A 67 -14.12 12.33 -0.04
CA GLY A 67 -13.81 12.08 -1.44
C GLY A 67 -12.79 13.06 -2.00
N ASP A 68 -11.76 13.39 -1.23
CA ASP A 68 -10.72 14.32 -1.66
C ASP A 68 -9.92 13.77 -2.87
N GLU A 69 -9.80 14.57 -3.92
CA GLU A 69 -9.10 14.17 -5.15
C GLU A 69 -7.57 14.20 -5.02
N SER A 70 -7.05 14.95 -4.04
CA SER A 70 -5.62 15.13 -3.80
C SER A 70 -5.09 14.28 -2.65
N GLU A 71 -5.93 14.00 -1.65
CA GLU A 71 -5.61 13.28 -0.43
C GLU A 71 -6.44 12.01 -0.26
N GLY A 72 -5.97 10.91 -0.86
CA GLY A 72 -6.58 9.59 -0.71
C GLY A 72 -5.95 8.73 0.38
N PHE A 73 -5.56 7.52 0.00
CA PHE A 73 -4.88 6.54 0.85
C PHE A 73 -3.56 6.08 0.22
N LEU A 74 -2.71 5.48 1.04
CA LEU A 74 -1.47 4.84 0.64
C LEU A 74 -1.45 3.40 1.14
N ILE A 75 -0.89 2.49 0.34
CA ILE A 75 -0.59 1.12 0.78
C ILE A 75 0.70 1.13 1.60
N VAL A 76 0.69 0.45 2.75
CA VAL A 76 1.88 0.26 3.57
C VAL A 76 2.70 -0.89 2.99
N THR A 77 3.98 -0.64 2.68
CA THR A 77 4.90 -1.62 2.10
C THR A 77 5.94 -2.08 3.11
N ALA A 78 6.38 -3.34 2.99
CA ALA A 78 7.49 -3.92 3.72
C ALA A 78 8.58 -4.41 2.76
N ALA A 79 9.76 -4.72 3.28
CA ALA A 79 10.79 -5.44 2.52
C ALA A 79 10.27 -6.83 2.12
N ALA A 80 10.59 -7.26 0.90
CA ALA A 80 10.37 -8.64 0.48
C ALA A 80 11.37 -9.57 1.20
N ASP A 81 10.91 -10.75 1.58
CA ASP A 81 11.67 -11.83 2.21
C ASP A 81 11.98 -13.00 1.26
#